data_AF-A0AAN6QD29-F1
#
_entry.id   AF-A0AAN6QD29-F1
#
_cell.length_a   1.000
_cell.length_b   1.000
_cell.length_c   1.000
_cell.angle_alpha   90.00
_cell.angle_beta   90.00
_cell.angle_gamma   90.00
#
_symmetry.space_group_name_H-M   'P 1'
#
loop_
_entity.id
_entity.type
_entity.pdbx_description
1 polymer ?
#
loop_
_entity_poly.entity_id
_entity_poly.type
_entity_poly.pdbx_seq_one_letter_code
_entity_poly.pdbx_strand_id
1 'polypeptide(L)'
;MAVGKNKRLSKGKKGLKKKTVDPFTRKDWYGIKAPAPFAIRDVGKTLVNRTTGLKNANDALKGRIFEVSLADLQKDEDHSFRKVKLRVDEIQGKNCLTNFHGLDFTSDKLRSLVRKWQTLIEANVTVMTTDHYLLRLFAIAFTKRRPNQIKKTTYAASSQIRAIRRKMTEIIQREASSCTLTQLTSKLIPEVIGREIEKATQGIYPLQNVHIRKVKLLKQPKFDLGALMALHGESTTDEQGQKVEREFKETVLETYEGTLKLVIVGPSGVGKSAMLTRYCDHEFNPMLISTVGVDFKFKDLWIRGKPYRLNIFDTAGQEKFYALSKSFYRGCHGVLLVYDISNRASFLALDKWHREARDNMPGGALLGLVGTKLDRAQDGGREVTYEDGLAKMLAYQASGFYEVSSMSGQNIKKPFVGMVGSILDTPGLLQAVQERPYPATFELASNPRASLMDTVCQC
;
A
#
# COMPACT_ATOMS: atom_id res chain seq x y z
N MET A 1 86.97 -57.94 1.62
CA MET A 1 86.51 -56.65 2.18
C MET A 1 85.00 -56.70 2.36
N ALA A 2 84.53 -55.99 3.39
CA ALA A 2 83.28 -56.19 4.10
C ALA A 2 81.98 -56.10 3.29
N VAL A 3 81.06 -56.98 3.69
CA VAL A 3 79.60 -56.85 3.60
C VAL A 3 79.17 -55.52 4.23
N GLY A 4 78.42 -54.67 3.52
CA GLY A 4 78.04 -53.35 4.05
C GLY A 4 76.93 -52.59 3.31
N LYS A 5 75.72 -52.69 3.88
CA LYS A 5 74.61 -51.70 3.88
C LYS A 5 73.66 -51.65 2.68
N ASN A 6 72.62 -52.50 2.80
CA ASN A 6 71.24 -52.19 2.42
C ASN A 6 70.84 -50.76 2.83
N LYS A 7 70.58 -49.88 1.87
CA LYS A 7 69.56 -48.84 2.01
C LYS A 7 68.33 -49.31 1.26
N ARG A 8 67.35 -49.83 2.02
CA ARG A 8 65.95 -49.95 1.58
C ARG A 8 65.53 -48.61 0.98
N LEU A 9 65.45 -48.53 -0.35
CA LEU A 9 64.65 -47.52 -1.02
C LEU A 9 63.20 -47.79 -0.60
N SER A 10 62.69 -46.99 0.33
CA SER A 10 61.26 -46.96 0.63
C SER A 10 60.55 -46.74 -0.70
N LYS A 11 59.74 -47.71 -1.13
CA LYS A 11 58.84 -47.55 -2.29
C LYS A 11 58.17 -46.19 -2.16
N GLY A 12 58.56 -45.24 -2.99
CA GLY A 12 57.95 -43.93 -3.05
C GLY A 12 56.45 -44.17 -3.17
N LYS A 13 55.67 -43.68 -2.20
CA LYS A 13 54.21 -43.69 -2.26
C LYS A 13 53.83 -43.16 -3.64
N LYS A 14 53.37 -44.05 -4.53
CA LYS A 14 52.75 -43.66 -5.80
C LYS A 14 51.74 -42.57 -5.45
N GLY A 15 51.98 -41.35 -5.95
CA GLY A 15 51.12 -40.20 -5.67
C GLY A 15 49.68 -40.62 -5.88
N LEU A 16 48.89 -40.58 -4.80
CA LEU A 16 47.47 -40.90 -4.83
C LEU A 16 46.87 -40.08 -5.97
N LYS A 17 46.42 -40.72 -7.06
CA LYS A 17 45.70 -40.03 -8.14
C LYS A 17 44.59 -39.23 -7.45
N LYS A 18 44.65 -37.90 -7.52
CA LYS A 18 43.59 -37.03 -6.99
C LYS A 18 42.28 -37.56 -7.57
N LYS A 19 41.42 -38.13 -6.72
CA LYS A 19 40.09 -38.56 -7.15
C LYS A 19 39.44 -37.37 -7.85
N THR A 20 38.91 -37.58 -9.05
CA THR A 20 38.10 -36.58 -9.73
C THR A 20 36.87 -36.34 -8.86
N VAL A 21 36.81 -35.17 -8.22
CA VAL A 21 35.69 -34.79 -7.34
C VAL A 21 34.79 -33.84 -8.12
N ASP A 22 33.48 -34.11 -8.10
CA ASP A 22 32.48 -33.24 -8.72
C ASP A 22 32.56 -31.82 -8.13
N PRO A 23 32.74 -30.77 -8.96
CA PRO A 23 32.77 -29.38 -8.52
C PRO A 23 31.59 -28.95 -7.63
N PHE A 24 30.39 -29.52 -7.80
CA PHE A 24 29.22 -29.16 -6.99
C PHE A 24 29.32 -29.62 -5.54
N THR A 25 30.09 -30.67 -5.25
CA THR A 25 30.33 -31.13 -3.86
C THR A 25 31.07 -30.09 -3.02
N ARG A 26 31.76 -29.15 -3.66
CA ARG A 26 32.52 -28.07 -3.02
C ARG A 26 31.75 -26.76 -2.93
N LYS A 27 30.50 -26.71 -3.38
CA LYS A 27 29.69 -25.49 -3.46
C LYS A 27 28.61 -25.48 -2.39
N ASP A 28 28.33 -24.29 -1.88
CA ASP A 28 27.20 -23.99 -1.02
C ASP A 28 26.24 -23.04 -1.71
N TRP A 29 24.95 -23.22 -1.41
CA TRP A 29 23.85 -22.42 -1.93
C TRP A 29 23.50 -21.31 -0.94
N TYR A 30 23.31 -20.10 -1.48
CA TYR A 30 22.91 -18.91 -0.76
C TYR A 30 21.64 -18.32 -1.39
N GLY A 31 20.66 -17.92 -0.58
CA GLY A 31 19.46 -17.21 -1.01
C GLY A 31 19.75 -15.73 -1.22
N ILE A 32 19.18 -15.12 -2.25
CA ILE A 32 19.32 -13.69 -2.55
C ILE A 32 18.07 -12.98 -2.05
N LYS A 33 18.25 -12.03 -1.12
CA LYS A 33 17.16 -11.27 -0.51
C LYS A 33 17.14 -9.83 -1.04
N ALA A 34 16.01 -9.42 -1.61
CA ALA A 34 15.73 -8.05 -2.03
C ALA A 34 15.36 -7.16 -0.83
N PRO A 35 15.67 -5.85 -0.90
CA PRO A 35 15.35 -4.90 0.16
C PRO A 35 13.84 -4.59 0.23
N ALA A 36 13.40 -3.99 1.34
CA ALA A 36 12.00 -3.70 1.64
C ALA A 36 11.16 -2.99 0.55
N PRO A 37 11.70 -2.11 -0.33
CA PRO A 37 10.89 -1.48 -1.38
C PRO A 37 10.28 -2.44 -2.42
N PHE A 38 10.73 -3.70 -2.46
CA PHE A 38 10.21 -4.70 -3.38
C PHE A 38 9.26 -5.65 -2.65
N ALA A 39 8.12 -5.98 -3.27
CA ALA A 39 7.11 -6.85 -2.67
C ALA A 39 7.63 -8.28 -2.42
N ILE A 40 8.38 -8.83 -3.38
CA ILE A 40 9.03 -10.14 -3.24
C ILE A 40 10.44 -9.95 -2.72
N ARG A 41 10.69 -10.49 -1.52
CA ARG A 41 12.02 -10.50 -0.91
C ARG A 41 12.89 -11.63 -1.43
N ASP A 42 12.31 -12.78 -1.77
CA ASP A 42 13.05 -13.93 -2.28
C ASP A 42 13.26 -13.87 -3.79
N VAL A 43 14.46 -13.47 -4.19
CA VAL A 43 14.80 -13.24 -5.60
C VAL A 43 15.26 -14.52 -6.29
N GLY A 44 16.03 -15.34 -5.58
CA GLY A 44 16.65 -16.52 -6.17
C GLY A 44 17.78 -17.08 -5.32
N LYS A 45 18.60 -17.94 -5.93
CA LYS A 45 19.73 -18.60 -5.27
C LYS A 45 21.01 -18.43 -6.08
N THR A 46 22.13 -18.28 -5.38
CA THR A 46 23.49 -18.29 -5.97
C THR A 46 24.33 -19.35 -5.30
N LEU A 47 25.31 -19.88 -6.02
CA LEU A 47 26.26 -20.86 -5.50
C LEU A 47 27.67 -20.27 -5.45
N VAL A 48 28.41 -20.60 -4.39
CA VAL A 48 29.82 -20.24 -4.19
C VAL A 48 30.56 -21.41 -3.59
N ASN A 49 31.88 -21.47 -3.83
CA ASN A 49 32.72 -22.49 -3.21
C ASN A 49 32.68 -22.33 -1.68
N ARG A 50 32.62 -23.46 -0.98
CA ARG A 50 32.74 -23.52 0.48
C ARG A 50 34.00 -22.79 0.94
N THR A 51 33.89 -22.14 2.08
CA THR A 51 35.04 -21.52 2.73
C THR A 51 36.08 -22.61 3.00
N THR A 52 37.29 -22.40 2.48
CA THR A 52 38.43 -23.32 2.69
C THR A 52 39.67 -22.53 3.01
N GLY A 53 40.21 -22.72 4.23
CA GLY A 53 41.39 -22.00 4.71
C GLY A 53 41.17 -20.48 4.68
N LEU A 54 42.05 -19.77 3.97
CA LEU A 54 42.04 -18.30 3.85
C LEU A 54 41.02 -17.75 2.83
N LYS A 55 40.36 -18.61 2.06
CA LYS A 55 39.39 -18.20 1.04
C LYS A 55 37.98 -18.31 1.60
N ASN A 56 37.43 -17.16 2.00
CA ASN A 56 36.06 -17.07 2.52
C ASN A 56 35.04 -17.00 1.39
N ALA A 57 33.95 -17.77 1.53
CA ALA A 57 32.81 -17.70 0.61
C ALA A 57 32.15 -16.31 0.61
N ASN A 58 32.11 -15.66 1.78
CA ASN A 58 31.47 -14.37 1.96
C ASN A 58 32.12 -13.27 1.12
N ASP A 59 33.45 -13.21 1.12
CA ASP A 59 34.20 -12.21 0.35
C ASP A 59 34.01 -12.37 -1.17
N ALA A 60 33.79 -13.61 -1.62
CA ALA A 60 33.51 -13.91 -3.02
C ALA A 60 32.06 -13.59 -3.45
N LEU A 61 31.14 -13.45 -2.48
CA LEU A 61 29.73 -13.12 -2.68
C LEU A 61 29.49 -11.61 -2.62
N LYS A 62 30.15 -10.90 -1.68
CA LYS A 62 30.05 -9.45 -1.56
C LYS A 62 30.46 -8.76 -2.86
N GLY A 63 29.73 -7.73 -3.25
CA GLY A 63 29.97 -6.97 -4.47
C GLY A 63 29.43 -7.61 -5.76
N ARG A 64 28.89 -8.83 -5.72
CA ARG A 64 28.16 -9.37 -6.88
C ARG A 64 26.92 -8.56 -7.17
N ILE A 65 26.63 -8.38 -8.46
CA ILE A 65 25.45 -7.66 -8.95
C ILE A 65 24.54 -8.68 -9.64
N PHE A 66 23.31 -8.77 -9.17
CA PHE A 66 22.25 -9.56 -9.75
C PHE A 66 21.32 -8.66 -10.56
N GLU A 67 20.98 -9.09 -11.77
CA GLU A 67 20.03 -8.40 -12.64
C GLU A 67 18.73 -9.21 -12.67
N VAL A 68 17.63 -8.58 -12.27
CA VAL A 68 16.32 -9.22 -12.08
C VAL A 68 15.27 -8.37 -12.76
N SER A 69 14.24 -8.98 -13.33
CA SER A 69 13.08 -8.24 -13.84
C SER A 69 12.31 -7.59 -12.69
N LEU A 70 11.82 -6.36 -12.90
CA LEU A 70 10.96 -5.71 -11.90
C LEU A 70 9.62 -6.44 -11.75
N ALA A 71 9.13 -7.09 -12.82
CA ALA A 71 7.92 -7.90 -12.76
C ALA A 71 8.05 -9.04 -11.74
N ASP A 72 9.20 -9.70 -11.71
CA ASP A 72 9.48 -10.80 -10.77
C ASP A 72 9.61 -10.31 -9.32
N LEU A 73 9.90 -9.02 -9.11
CA LEU A 73 10.00 -8.42 -7.77
C LEU A 73 8.66 -7.87 -7.26
N GLN A 74 7.75 -7.49 -8.16
CA GLN A 74 6.48 -6.82 -7.83
C GLN A 74 5.22 -7.66 -8.13
N LYS A 75 5.36 -8.79 -8.83
CA LYS A 75 4.24 -9.60 -9.39
C LYS A 75 3.33 -8.80 -10.34
N ASP A 76 3.92 -7.86 -11.07
CA ASP A 76 3.21 -7.02 -12.03
C ASP A 76 3.87 -7.12 -13.41
N GLU A 77 3.15 -7.66 -14.39
CA GLU A 77 3.67 -7.92 -15.73
C GLU A 77 3.91 -6.65 -16.55
N ASP A 78 3.20 -5.55 -16.24
CA ASP A 78 3.32 -4.27 -16.96
C ASP A 78 4.74 -3.69 -16.88
N HIS A 79 5.48 -4.07 -15.84
CA HIS A 79 6.84 -3.60 -15.56
C HIS A 79 7.95 -4.59 -15.96
N SER A 80 7.63 -5.63 -16.73
CA SER A 80 8.56 -6.69 -17.19
C SER A 80 9.79 -6.19 -17.96
N PHE A 81 9.68 -5.06 -18.66
CA PHE A 81 10.77 -4.49 -19.45
C PHE A 81 11.85 -3.77 -18.60
N ARG A 82 11.66 -3.66 -17.29
CA ARG A 82 12.58 -2.98 -16.39
C ARG A 82 13.43 -4.01 -15.67
N LYS A 83 14.73 -3.81 -15.70
CA LYS A 83 15.70 -4.66 -15.03
C LYS A 83 16.33 -3.92 -13.87
N VAL A 84 16.17 -4.47 -12.68
CA VAL A 84 16.75 -3.95 -11.44
C VAL A 84 18.07 -4.64 -11.20
N LYS A 85 19.10 -3.85 -10.86
CA LYS A 85 20.42 -4.35 -10.46
C LYS A 85 20.53 -4.26 -8.94
N LEU A 86 20.68 -5.41 -8.31
CA LEU A 86 20.82 -5.56 -6.86
C LEU A 86 22.25 -6.00 -6.55
N ARG A 87 22.97 -5.24 -5.71
CA ARG A 87 24.32 -5.58 -5.29
C ARG A 87 24.27 -6.23 -3.91
N VAL A 88 25.04 -7.30 -3.70
CA VAL A 88 25.24 -7.89 -2.36
C VAL A 88 26.19 -7.01 -1.56
N ASP A 89 25.70 -6.45 -0.46
CA ASP A 89 26.53 -5.66 0.45
C ASP A 89 26.94 -6.51 1.67
N GLU A 90 26.03 -7.29 2.24
CA GLU A 90 26.29 -8.15 3.40
C GLU A 90 25.66 -9.54 3.29
N ILE A 91 26.17 -10.51 4.05
CA ILE A 91 25.68 -11.89 4.05
C ILE A 91 25.38 -12.28 5.49
N GLN A 92 24.15 -12.76 5.72
CA GLN A 92 23.69 -13.27 7.00
C GLN A 92 23.37 -14.76 6.89
N GLY A 93 24.22 -15.59 7.52
CA GLY A 93 24.11 -17.05 7.38
C GLY A 93 24.20 -17.47 5.91
N LYS A 94 23.11 -18.02 5.36
CA LYS A 94 23.00 -18.39 3.94
C LYS A 94 22.20 -17.39 3.09
N ASN A 95 21.87 -16.21 3.63
CA ASN A 95 21.14 -15.17 2.93
C ASN A 95 22.06 -14.01 2.53
N CYS A 96 22.04 -13.64 1.26
CA CYS A 96 22.70 -12.46 0.73
C CYS A 96 21.75 -11.27 0.83
N LEU A 97 22.07 -10.28 1.65
CA LEU A 97 21.33 -9.03 1.74
C LEU A 97 21.79 -8.10 0.63
N THR A 98 20.84 -7.67 -0.20
CA THR A 98 21.13 -6.83 -1.36
C THR A 98 20.64 -5.39 -1.20
N ASN A 99 21.32 -4.48 -1.88
CA ASN A 99 20.95 -3.08 -1.98
C ASN A 99 20.76 -2.69 -3.45
N PHE A 100 19.99 -1.63 -3.70
CA PHE A 100 19.76 -1.12 -5.04
C PHE A 100 21.06 -0.55 -5.63
N HIS A 101 21.46 -1.05 -6.80
CA HIS A 101 22.67 -0.63 -7.50
C HIS A 101 22.38 0.13 -8.80
N GLY A 102 21.28 -0.20 -9.47
CA GLY A 102 20.90 0.48 -10.70
C GLY A 102 19.64 -0.08 -11.32
N LEU A 103 19.23 0.58 -12.40
CA LEU A 103 18.05 0.22 -13.18
C LEU A 103 18.40 0.34 -14.66
N ASP A 104 17.95 -0.60 -15.48
CA ASP A 104 18.11 -0.58 -16.93
C ASP A 104 16.84 -1.07 -17.62
N PHE A 105 16.71 -0.81 -18.91
CA PHE A 105 15.62 -1.34 -19.73
C PHE A 105 16.07 -2.58 -20.49
N THR A 106 15.12 -3.44 -20.85
CA THR A 106 15.33 -4.48 -21.84
C THR A 106 15.56 -3.88 -23.23
N SER A 107 16.32 -4.57 -24.08
CA SER A 107 16.71 -4.08 -25.40
C SER A 107 15.51 -4.06 -26.37
N ASP A 108 14.62 -5.04 -26.25
CA ASP A 108 13.35 -5.16 -26.97
C ASP A 108 12.43 -3.97 -26.73
N LYS A 109 12.19 -3.57 -25.46
CA LYS A 109 11.35 -2.41 -25.15
C LYS A 109 11.92 -1.13 -25.72
N LEU A 110 13.24 -0.91 -25.58
CA LEU A 110 13.89 0.27 -26.16
C LEU A 110 13.73 0.31 -27.68
N ARG A 111 13.94 -0.82 -28.37
CA ARG A 111 13.76 -0.92 -29.83
C ARG A 111 12.31 -0.72 -30.26
N SER A 112 11.34 -1.13 -29.44
CA SER A 112 9.90 -0.96 -29.70
C SER A 112 9.42 0.49 -29.55
N LEU A 113 9.99 1.23 -28.58
CA LEU A 113 9.67 2.63 -28.32
C LEU A 113 10.23 3.58 -29.41
N VAL A 114 11.43 3.29 -29.92
CA VAL A 114 12.09 4.11 -30.93
C VAL A 114 11.47 3.86 -32.31
N ARG A 115 10.46 4.65 -32.64
CA ARG A 115 9.79 4.65 -33.95
C ARG A 115 10.16 5.88 -34.80
N LYS A 116 10.01 5.75 -36.12
CA LYS A 116 10.13 6.87 -37.07
C LYS A 116 8.98 7.87 -36.88
N TRP A 117 9.14 9.09 -37.43
CA TRP A 117 8.10 10.14 -37.51
C TRP A 117 7.73 10.84 -36.20
N GLN A 118 8.52 10.62 -35.14
CA GLN A 118 8.42 11.30 -33.85
C GLN A 118 9.82 11.73 -33.39
N THR A 119 9.90 12.74 -32.54
CA THR A 119 11.18 13.16 -31.94
C THR A 119 11.47 12.34 -30.69
N LEU A 120 12.70 11.83 -30.58
CA LEU A 120 13.26 11.27 -29.35
C LEU A 120 13.92 12.39 -28.55
N ILE A 121 13.55 12.52 -27.28
CA ILE A 121 14.10 13.49 -26.34
C ILE A 121 14.79 12.74 -25.22
N GLU A 122 16.11 12.88 -25.14
CA GLU A 122 16.96 12.34 -24.09
C GLU A 122 17.41 13.46 -23.13
N ALA A 123 17.43 13.14 -21.84
CA ALA A 123 18.00 13.97 -20.79
C ALA A 123 18.75 13.09 -19.79
N ASN A 124 19.85 13.60 -19.25
CA ASN A 124 20.63 12.92 -18.22
C ASN A 124 21.03 13.91 -17.11
N VAL A 125 21.04 13.42 -15.88
CA VAL A 125 21.36 14.24 -14.70
C VAL A 125 22.21 13.41 -13.74
N THR A 126 23.24 14.03 -13.16
CA THR A 126 23.97 13.48 -12.02
C THR A 126 23.48 14.14 -10.74
N VAL A 127 22.96 13.35 -9.81
CA VAL A 127 22.37 13.82 -8.56
C VAL A 127 22.98 13.08 -7.38
N MET A 128 23.20 13.80 -6.29
CA MET A 128 23.51 13.21 -4.99
C MET A 128 22.21 13.14 -4.18
N THR A 129 21.90 11.95 -3.67
CA THR A 129 20.77 11.71 -2.76
C THR A 129 21.10 12.19 -1.34
N THR A 130 20.10 12.21 -0.45
CA THR A 130 20.29 12.58 0.96
C THR A 130 21.30 11.67 1.67
N ASP A 131 21.34 10.39 1.30
CA ASP A 131 22.23 9.39 1.90
C ASP A 131 23.61 9.35 1.20
N HIS A 132 23.95 10.39 0.45
CA HIS A 132 25.23 10.57 -0.24
C HIS A 132 25.55 9.52 -1.33
N TYR A 133 24.54 8.86 -1.90
CA TYR A 133 24.72 8.11 -3.15
C TYR A 133 24.73 9.07 -4.33
N LEU A 134 25.78 8.98 -5.16
CA LEU A 134 25.89 9.76 -6.39
C LEU A 134 25.39 8.92 -7.57
N LEU A 135 24.25 9.31 -8.13
CA LEU A 135 23.53 8.60 -9.18
C LEU A 135 23.57 9.39 -10.48
N ARG A 136 23.59 8.69 -11.61
CA ARG A 136 23.32 9.26 -12.94
C ARG A 136 22.05 8.67 -13.50
N LEU A 137 21.01 9.48 -13.63
CA LEU A 137 19.73 9.12 -14.20
C LEU A 137 19.68 9.52 -15.67
N PHE A 138 19.10 8.65 -16.50
CA PHE A 138 18.85 8.87 -17.91
C PHE A 138 17.35 8.75 -18.16
N ALA A 139 16.74 9.81 -18.67
CA ALA A 139 15.34 9.85 -19.03
C ALA A 139 15.18 9.94 -20.56
N ILE A 140 14.16 9.26 -21.06
CA ILE A 140 13.75 9.31 -22.46
C ILE A 140 12.28 9.71 -22.53
N ALA A 141 11.92 10.45 -23.58
CA ALA A 141 10.56 10.80 -23.90
C ALA A 141 10.38 10.87 -25.42
N PHE A 142 9.16 10.65 -25.89
CA PHE A 142 8.80 10.78 -27.28
C PHE A 142 7.66 11.78 -27.44
N THR A 143 7.63 12.50 -28.55
CA THR A 143 6.53 13.41 -28.88
C THR A 143 5.24 12.64 -29.16
N LYS A 144 4.13 13.06 -28.56
CA LYS A 144 2.80 12.45 -28.74
C LYS A 144 2.05 13.13 -29.89
N ARG A 145 1.45 12.32 -30.76
CA ARG A 145 0.60 12.82 -31.85
C ARG A 145 -0.71 13.39 -31.26
N ARG A 146 -1.15 14.54 -31.77
CA ARG A 146 -2.44 15.12 -31.37
C ARG A 146 -3.59 14.42 -32.12
N PRO A 147 -4.78 14.24 -31.51
CA PRO A 147 -5.90 13.54 -32.15
C PRO A 147 -6.26 14.06 -33.55
N ASN A 148 -6.27 15.39 -33.73
CA ASN A 148 -6.67 16.04 -34.99
C ASN A 148 -5.48 16.45 -35.88
N GLN A 149 -4.34 15.75 -35.77
CA GLN A 149 -3.13 16.10 -36.51
C GLN A 149 -3.12 15.49 -37.91
N ILE A 150 -3.19 16.36 -38.93
CA ILE A 150 -3.13 15.99 -40.36
C ILE A 150 -1.73 15.50 -40.76
N LYS A 151 -0.67 16.18 -40.27
CA LYS A 151 0.72 15.81 -40.59
C LYS A 151 1.03 14.40 -40.07
N LYS A 152 1.64 13.57 -40.92
CA LYS A 152 2.13 12.23 -40.54
C LYS A 152 3.24 12.28 -39.49
N THR A 153 4.03 13.37 -39.50
CA THR A 153 5.17 13.56 -38.60
C THR A 153 4.80 14.45 -37.42
N THR A 154 5.38 14.14 -36.27
CA THR A 154 5.21 14.87 -35.01
C THR A 154 6.59 15.24 -34.50
N TYR A 155 7.23 16.22 -35.12
CA TYR A 155 8.55 16.69 -34.70
C TYR A 155 8.43 17.94 -33.84
N ALA A 156 9.17 17.97 -32.72
CA ALA A 156 9.32 19.15 -31.89
C ALA A 156 10.45 20.03 -32.44
N ALA A 157 10.29 21.36 -32.36
CA ALA A 157 11.34 22.29 -32.77
C ALA A 157 12.55 22.21 -31.80
N SER A 158 13.75 22.53 -32.28
CA SER A 158 14.98 22.48 -31.47
C SER A 158 14.89 23.33 -30.19
N SER A 159 14.22 24.48 -30.23
CA SER A 159 13.95 25.33 -29.07
C SER A 159 13.05 24.63 -28.04
N GLN A 160 11.99 23.96 -28.50
CA GLN A 160 11.08 23.17 -27.67
C GLN A 160 11.81 21.99 -27.03
N ILE A 161 12.66 21.27 -27.78
CA ILE A 161 13.47 20.16 -27.25
C ILE A 161 14.37 20.66 -26.11
N ARG A 162 15.04 21.81 -26.28
CA ARG A 162 15.87 22.41 -25.23
C ARG A 162 15.06 22.80 -23.98
N ALA A 163 13.88 23.37 -24.17
CA ALA A 163 12.98 23.73 -23.06
C ALA A 163 12.46 22.50 -22.31
N ILE A 164 12.08 21.44 -23.04
CA ILE A 164 11.67 20.15 -22.46
C ILE A 164 12.81 19.52 -21.68
N ARG A 165 14.01 19.45 -22.26
CA ARG A 165 15.20 18.91 -21.57
C ARG A 165 15.49 19.65 -20.27
N ARG A 166 15.42 20.99 -20.27
CA ARG A 166 15.61 21.79 -19.06
C ARG A 166 14.61 21.43 -17.96
N LYS A 167 13.32 21.32 -18.29
CA LYS A 167 12.28 20.88 -17.35
C LYS A 167 12.48 19.44 -16.86
N MET A 168 12.86 18.52 -17.76
CA MET A 168 13.17 17.14 -17.40
C MET A 168 14.31 17.09 -16.38
N THR A 169 15.40 17.81 -16.65
CA THR A 169 16.56 17.82 -15.75
C THR A 169 16.23 18.44 -14.39
N GLU A 170 15.43 19.50 -14.37
CA GLU A 170 15.00 20.19 -13.15
C GLU A 170 14.14 19.30 -12.26
N ILE A 171 13.13 18.62 -12.82
CA ILE A 171 12.25 17.72 -12.08
C ILE A 171 13.04 16.52 -11.54
N ILE A 172 13.88 15.90 -12.38
CA ILE A 172 14.72 14.77 -11.95
C ILE A 172 15.66 15.20 -10.82
N GLN A 173 16.29 16.37 -10.93
CA GLN A 173 17.16 16.90 -9.89
C GLN A 173 16.41 17.10 -8.57
N ARG A 174 15.26 17.78 -8.61
CA ARG A 174 14.43 18.08 -7.43
C ARG A 174 13.95 16.82 -6.71
N GLU A 175 13.44 15.85 -7.47
CA GLU A 175 12.90 14.60 -6.91
C GLU A 175 14.00 13.69 -6.37
N ALA A 176 15.16 13.62 -7.03
CA ALA A 176 16.25 12.74 -6.61
C ALA A 176 17.11 13.33 -5.48
N SER A 177 17.25 14.66 -5.38
CA SER A 177 18.05 15.29 -4.32
C SER A 177 17.35 15.32 -2.96
N SER A 178 16.01 15.31 -2.96
CA SER A 178 15.18 15.37 -1.76
C SER A 178 14.95 14.02 -1.09
N CYS A 179 15.30 12.92 -1.76
CA CYS A 179 14.97 11.56 -1.32
C CYS A 179 16.21 10.76 -0.93
N THR A 180 15.99 9.81 -0.01
CA THR A 180 16.91 8.70 0.26
C THR A 180 16.98 7.76 -0.94
N LEU A 181 18.01 6.90 -1.02
CA LEU A 181 18.10 5.93 -2.11
C LEU A 181 16.87 5.02 -2.15
N THR A 182 16.40 4.61 -0.97
CA THR A 182 15.22 3.77 -0.77
C THR A 182 13.95 4.44 -1.28
N GLN A 183 13.72 5.69 -0.88
CA GLN A 183 12.56 6.48 -1.32
C GLN A 183 12.61 6.74 -2.82
N LEU A 184 13.80 6.99 -3.38
CA LEU A 184 13.97 7.14 -4.82
C LEU A 184 13.60 5.84 -5.55
N THR A 185 14.02 4.68 -5.05
CA THR A 185 13.63 3.38 -5.60
C THR A 185 12.12 3.19 -5.57
N SER A 186 11.44 3.51 -4.46
CA SER A 186 9.98 3.46 -4.37
C SER A 186 9.28 4.41 -5.35
N LYS A 187 9.87 5.57 -5.68
CA LYS A 187 9.35 6.48 -6.73
C LYS A 187 9.63 5.97 -8.15
N LEU A 188 10.72 5.23 -8.35
CA LEU A 188 11.10 4.68 -9.66
C LEU A 188 10.17 3.56 -10.10
N ILE A 189 9.73 2.69 -9.17
CA ILE A 189 8.88 1.51 -9.46
C ILE A 189 7.57 1.90 -10.18
N PRO A 190 6.67 2.74 -9.61
CA PRO A 190 5.41 3.14 -10.25
C PRO A 190 5.55 4.30 -11.25
N GLU A 191 6.78 4.65 -11.64
CA GLU A 191 7.10 5.71 -12.62
C GLU A 191 6.62 7.14 -12.26
N VAL A 192 6.59 7.50 -10.97
CA VAL A 192 6.08 8.82 -10.53
C VAL A 192 6.77 9.97 -11.25
N ILE A 193 8.10 9.91 -11.36
CA ILE A 193 8.92 10.95 -12.01
C ILE A 193 8.55 11.09 -13.50
N GLY A 194 8.24 9.99 -14.18
CA GLY A 194 7.83 10.02 -15.60
C GLY A 194 6.51 10.76 -15.80
N ARG A 195 5.51 10.47 -14.96
CA ARG A 195 4.18 11.11 -15.01
C ARG A 195 4.26 12.61 -14.68
N GLU A 196 5.11 12.98 -13.73
CA GLU A 196 5.33 14.37 -13.37
C GLU A 196 5.98 15.18 -14.51
N ILE A 197 6.99 14.60 -15.16
CA ILE A 197 7.61 15.19 -16.35
C ILE A 197 6.57 15.37 -17.46
N GLU A 198 5.73 14.37 -17.72
CA GLU A 198 4.67 14.47 -18.74
C GLU A 198 3.73 15.65 -18.44
N LYS A 199 3.23 15.75 -17.20
CA LYS A 199 2.34 16.83 -16.77
C LYS A 199 3.00 18.22 -16.90
N ALA A 200 4.26 18.36 -16.49
CA ALA A 200 4.97 19.64 -16.52
C ALA A 200 5.35 20.11 -17.94
N THR A 201 5.48 19.18 -18.88
CA THR A 201 5.89 19.46 -20.28
C THR A 201 4.72 19.62 -21.24
N GLN A 202 3.49 19.21 -20.86
CA GLN A 202 2.27 19.38 -21.67
C GLN A 202 2.08 20.79 -22.22
N GLY A 203 2.42 21.83 -21.45
CA GLY A 203 2.32 23.23 -21.91
C GLY A 203 3.31 23.63 -23.00
N ILE A 204 4.40 22.88 -23.22
CA ILE A 204 5.39 23.11 -24.29
C ILE A 204 5.05 22.24 -25.49
N TYR A 205 4.98 20.92 -25.28
CA TYR A 205 4.67 19.94 -26.30
C TYR A 205 4.17 18.65 -25.62
N PRO A 206 3.10 18.00 -26.13
CA PRO A 206 2.61 16.76 -25.55
C PRO A 206 3.61 15.61 -25.74
N LEU A 207 3.96 14.92 -24.66
CA LEU A 207 4.87 13.78 -24.67
C LEU A 207 4.13 12.47 -24.41
N GLN A 208 4.77 11.35 -24.74
CA GLN A 208 4.35 9.99 -24.45
C GLN A 208 5.57 9.14 -24.09
N ASN A 209 5.35 8.02 -23.40
CA ASN A 209 6.39 7.06 -23.01
C ASN A 209 7.58 7.74 -22.31
N VAL A 210 7.27 8.59 -21.33
CA VAL A 210 8.27 9.30 -20.54
C VAL A 210 8.76 8.37 -19.44
N HIS A 211 9.98 7.88 -19.58
CA HIS A 211 10.54 6.92 -18.63
C HIS A 211 11.96 7.28 -18.20
N ILE A 212 12.31 6.88 -16.98
CA ILE A 212 13.72 6.79 -16.56
C ILE A 212 14.26 5.48 -17.13
N ARG A 213 14.96 5.60 -18.26
CA ARG A 213 15.55 4.48 -19.00
C ARG A 213 16.63 3.77 -18.20
N LYS A 214 17.47 4.53 -17.50
CA LYS A 214 18.65 3.99 -16.84
C LYS A 214 19.03 4.78 -15.60
N VAL A 215 19.41 4.07 -14.56
CA VAL A 215 20.03 4.64 -13.35
C VAL A 215 21.37 3.96 -13.13
N LYS A 216 22.44 4.74 -13.09
CA LYS A 216 23.79 4.27 -12.78
C LYS A 216 24.22 4.81 -11.42
N LEU A 217 24.69 3.94 -10.54
CA LEU A 217 25.39 4.35 -9.34
C LEU A 217 26.85 4.62 -9.66
N LEU A 218 27.31 5.86 -9.42
CA LEU A 218 28.68 6.29 -9.68
C LEU A 218 29.54 6.21 -8.42
N LYS A 219 29.00 6.67 -7.28
CA LYS A 219 29.70 6.64 -6.00
C LYS A 219 28.75 6.23 -4.89
N GLN A 220 29.20 5.30 -4.07
CA GLN A 220 28.53 4.88 -2.85
C GLN A 220 29.13 5.59 -1.64
N PRO A 221 28.32 5.88 -0.60
CA PRO A 221 28.84 6.31 0.69
C PRO A 221 29.60 5.18 1.39
N LYS A 222 30.20 5.48 2.55
CA LYS A 222 30.78 4.43 3.39
C LYS A 222 29.69 3.44 3.79
N PHE A 223 30.06 2.16 3.81
CA PHE A 223 29.16 1.09 4.17
C PHE A 223 28.70 1.27 5.62
N ASP A 224 27.38 1.30 5.81
CA ASP A 224 26.74 1.29 7.12
C ASP A 224 25.88 0.04 7.25
N LEU A 225 26.22 -0.78 8.24
CA LEU A 225 25.50 -2.01 8.54
C LEU A 225 24.10 -1.71 9.09
N GLY A 226 23.94 -0.63 9.88
CA GLY A 226 22.66 -0.27 10.49
C GLY A 226 21.61 0.08 9.45
N ALA A 227 21.96 0.96 8.51
CA ALA A 227 21.08 1.30 7.37
C ALA A 227 20.70 0.07 6.53
N LEU A 228 21.64 -0.87 6.31
CA LEU A 228 21.34 -2.10 5.59
C LEU A 228 20.40 -3.03 6.36
N MET A 229 20.56 -3.16 7.68
CA MET A 229 19.64 -3.97 8.50
C MET A 229 18.25 -3.36 8.53
N ALA A 230 18.13 -2.04 8.62
CA ALA A 230 16.84 -1.36 8.56
C ALA A 230 16.09 -1.63 7.24
N LEU A 231 16.81 -1.70 6.12
CA LEU A 231 16.26 -2.08 4.81
C LEU A 231 15.76 -3.52 4.73
N HIS A 232 16.27 -4.38 5.61
CA HIS A 232 16.00 -5.81 5.58
C HIS A 232 15.23 -6.34 6.81
N GLY A 233 14.89 -5.50 7.79
CA GLY A 233 14.03 -5.75 8.96
C GLY A 233 14.01 -7.20 9.46
N GLU A 234 14.68 -7.45 10.60
CA GLU A 234 14.94 -8.76 11.24
C GLU A 234 14.11 -9.96 10.75
N SER A 235 14.86 -10.95 10.27
CA SER A 235 14.42 -12.27 9.84
C SER A 235 14.50 -13.29 10.99
N THR A 236 13.36 -13.76 11.53
CA THR A 236 13.24 -15.08 12.19
C THR A 236 11.79 -15.56 12.24
N THR A 237 11.63 -16.84 11.92
CA THR A 237 10.46 -17.74 12.11
C THR A 237 9.19 -17.57 11.26
N ASP A 238 9.03 -18.61 10.42
CA ASP A 238 7.80 -19.32 10.05
C ASP A 238 6.79 -18.76 9.04
N GLU A 239 6.49 -19.65 8.10
CA GLU A 239 5.42 -19.61 7.13
C GLU A 239 4.07 -19.33 7.82
N GLN A 240 3.51 -18.13 7.65
CA GLN A 240 2.07 -17.89 7.49
C GLN A 240 1.78 -16.37 7.38
N GLY A 241 0.93 -16.03 6.39
CA GLY A 241 0.23 -14.74 6.36
C GLY A 241 0.79 -13.75 5.34
N GLN A 242 0.25 -13.78 4.12
CA GLN A 242 0.45 -12.74 3.12
C GLN A 242 -0.25 -11.45 3.59
N LYS A 243 0.51 -10.48 4.14
CA LYS A 243 0.01 -9.13 4.39
C LYS A 243 -0.13 -8.40 3.06
N VAL A 244 -1.37 -7.99 2.74
CA VAL A 244 -1.67 -7.06 1.66
C VAL A 244 -1.49 -5.66 2.21
N GLU A 245 -0.32 -5.06 1.99
CA GLU A 245 -0.13 -3.62 2.17
C GLU A 245 -0.37 -2.93 0.83
N ARG A 246 -1.44 -2.13 0.75
CA ARG A 246 -1.68 -1.17 -0.33
C ARG A 246 -1.23 0.20 0.16
N GLU A 247 -0.35 0.84 -0.61
CA GLU A 247 0.18 2.17 -0.35
C GLU A 247 -0.95 3.21 -0.27
N PHE A 248 -1.18 3.75 0.92
CA PHE A 248 -1.84 5.03 1.13
C PHE A 248 -0.76 6.01 1.62
N LYS A 249 -0.69 7.21 1.03
CA LYS A 249 0.19 8.28 1.52
C LYS A 249 -0.20 8.63 2.95
N GLU A 250 0.55 8.15 3.93
CA GLU A 250 0.45 8.64 5.29
C GLU A 250 1.27 9.92 5.38
N THR A 251 0.57 11.06 5.30
CA THR A 251 1.05 12.26 6.00
C THR A 251 0.94 11.90 7.46
N VAL A 252 2.07 11.60 8.11
CA VAL A 252 2.13 11.46 9.56
C VAL A 252 1.70 12.82 10.12
N LEU A 253 0.41 12.94 10.45
CA LEU A 253 -0.11 14.05 11.22
C LEU A 253 0.31 13.78 12.65
N GLU A 254 1.27 14.56 13.13
CA GLU A 254 1.68 14.59 14.52
C GLU A 254 0.46 15.00 15.37
N THR A 255 -0.24 14.01 15.91
CA THR A 255 -1.33 14.10 16.89
C THR A 255 -2.70 14.53 16.32
N TYR A 256 -3.66 13.59 16.28
CA TYR A 256 -5.09 13.91 16.04
C TYR A 256 -5.69 14.61 17.26
N GLU A 257 -6.61 15.55 17.07
CA GLU A 257 -7.34 16.16 18.20
C GLU A 257 -8.31 15.18 18.88
N GLY A 258 -8.81 14.21 18.12
CA GLY A 258 -9.76 13.23 18.64
C GLY A 258 -10.09 12.15 17.62
N THR A 259 -10.54 11.01 18.15
CA THR A 259 -11.08 9.91 17.34
C THR A 259 -12.59 9.83 17.55
N LEU A 260 -13.34 9.90 16.46
CA LEU A 260 -14.80 9.86 16.47
C LEU A 260 -15.27 8.53 15.89
N LYS A 261 -16.36 7.98 16.43
CA LYS A 261 -16.93 6.69 16.00
C LYS A 261 -18.33 6.88 15.44
N LEU A 262 -18.55 6.52 14.17
CA LEU A 262 -19.85 6.47 13.52
C LEU A 262 -20.26 5.04 13.18
N VAL A 263 -21.55 4.75 13.30
CA VAL A 263 -22.11 3.45 12.92
C VAL A 263 -23.17 3.67 11.83
N ILE A 264 -23.13 2.89 10.77
CA ILE A 264 -24.11 2.95 9.68
C ILE A 264 -25.08 1.78 9.84
N VAL A 265 -26.38 2.08 9.88
CA VAL A 265 -27.46 1.12 10.13
C VAL A 265 -28.62 1.32 9.15
N GLY A 266 -29.35 0.25 8.86
CA GLY A 266 -30.49 0.27 7.95
C GLY A 266 -30.70 -1.06 7.23
N PRO A 267 -31.79 -1.20 6.46
CA PRO A 267 -32.15 -2.45 5.79
C PRO A 267 -31.06 -2.99 4.84
N SER A 268 -31.11 -4.29 4.53
CA SER A 268 -30.24 -4.89 3.50
C SER A 268 -30.51 -4.27 2.12
N GLY A 269 -29.47 -4.15 1.29
CA GLY A 269 -29.62 -3.72 -0.10
C GLY A 269 -29.86 -2.22 -0.33
N VAL A 270 -29.91 -1.41 0.72
CA VAL A 270 -30.07 0.06 0.59
C VAL A 270 -28.81 0.76 0.10
N GLY A 271 -27.63 0.15 0.23
CA GLY A 271 -26.36 0.69 -0.28
C GLY A 271 -25.43 1.31 0.77
N LYS A 272 -25.52 0.89 2.04
CA LYS A 272 -24.62 1.30 3.14
C LYS A 272 -23.14 1.08 2.80
N SER A 273 -22.79 -0.15 2.42
CA SER A 273 -21.43 -0.55 2.03
C SER A 273 -20.96 0.14 0.77
N ALA A 274 -21.84 0.34 -0.21
CA ALA A 274 -21.53 1.10 -1.42
C ALA A 274 -21.27 2.58 -1.11
N MET A 275 -22.03 3.18 -0.18
CA MET A 275 -21.81 4.54 0.30
C MET A 275 -20.47 4.66 1.03
N LEU A 276 -20.17 3.72 1.93
CA LEU A 276 -18.91 3.72 2.68
C LEU A 276 -17.70 3.52 1.76
N THR A 277 -17.72 2.54 0.88
CA THR A 277 -16.65 2.30 -0.10
C THR A 277 -16.48 3.48 -1.04
N ARG A 278 -17.57 4.12 -1.50
CA ARG A 278 -17.47 5.34 -2.32
C ARG A 278 -16.85 6.51 -1.57
N TYR A 279 -17.14 6.63 -0.28
CA TYR A 279 -16.58 7.68 0.58
C TYR A 279 -15.10 7.46 0.92
N CYS A 280 -14.74 6.23 1.30
CA CYS A 280 -13.39 5.87 1.71
C CYS A 280 -12.45 5.71 0.51
N ASP A 281 -12.87 4.93 -0.50
CA ASP A 281 -12.00 4.39 -1.56
C ASP A 281 -12.26 5.03 -2.93
N HIS A 282 -13.29 5.88 -3.06
CA HIS A 282 -13.72 6.49 -4.33
C HIS A 282 -14.13 5.50 -5.42
N GLU A 283 -14.38 4.24 -5.05
CA GLU A 283 -14.83 3.18 -5.95
C GLU A 283 -16.34 2.96 -5.85
N PHE A 284 -16.95 2.49 -6.94
CA PHE A 284 -18.33 2.01 -6.95
C PHE A 284 -18.37 0.69 -7.71
N ASN A 285 -18.83 -0.37 -7.04
CA ASN A 285 -19.05 -1.66 -7.65
C ASN A 285 -20.56 -1.95 -7.73
N PRO A 286 -21.15 -2.01 -8.93
CA PRO A 286 -22.56 -2.32 -9.09
C PRO A 286 -22.92 -3.77 -8.74
N MET A 287 -21.93 -4.68 -8.69
CA MET A 287 -22.09 -6.09 -8.31
C MET A 287 -21.74 -6.36 -6.85
N LEU A 288 -21.83 -5.35 -5.98
CA LEU A 288 -21.53 -5.53 -4.56
C LEU A 288 -22.51 -6.52 -3.93
N ILE A 289 -22.00 -7.68 -3.52
CA ILE A 289 -22.75 -8.71 -2.80
C ILE A 289 -23.07 -8.18 -1.38
N SER A 290 -24.16 -8.66 -0.76
CA SER A 290 -24.54 -8.25 0.60
C SER A 290 -23.41 -8.51 1.61
N THR A 291 -23.12 -7.51 2.44
CA THR A 291 -22.09 -7.59 3.49
C THR A 291 -22.40 -8.69 4.49
N VAL A 292 -21.43 -9.59 4.67
CA VAL A 292 -21.44 -10.64 5.70
C VAL A 292 -20.65 -10.11 6.90
N GLY A 293 -21.32 -9.84 8.02
CA GLY A 293 -20.68 -9.31 9.23
C GLY A 293 -20.60 -7.77 9.28
N VAL A 294 -19.65 -7.24 10.03
CA VAL A 294 -19.43 -5.80 10.19
C VAL A 294 -18.07 -5.44 9.59
N ASP A 295 -18.06 -4.48 8.67
CA ASP A 295 -16.85 -3.92 8.08
C ASP A 295 -16.43 -2.65 8.82
N PHE A 296 -15.12 -2.44 8.97
CA PHE A 296 -14.55 -1.31 9.68
C PHE A 296 -13.64 -0.53 8.74
N LYS A 297 -13.95 0.76 8.54
CA LYS A 297 -13.08 1.69 7.82
C LYS A 297 -12.83 2.92 8.65
N PHE A 298 -11.64 3.48 8.55
CA PHE A 298 -11.33 4.79 9.11
C PHE A 298 -11.12 5.82 7.98
N LYS A 299 -11.40 7.09 8.28
CA LYS A 299 -11.14 8.21 7.37
C LYS A 299 -10.63 9.39 8.19
N ASP A 300 -9.48 9.92 7.80
CA ASP A 300 -8.99 11.15 8.41
C ASP A 300 -9.71 12.35 7.80
N LEU A 301 -10.19 13.25 8.66
CA LEU A 301 -10.99 14.41 8.30
C LEU A 301 -10.35 15.68 8.85
N TRP A 302 -10.35 16.73 8.03
CA TRP A 302 -9.98 18.08 8.43
C TRP A 302 -11.24 18.93 8.54
N ILE A 303 -11.64 19.26 9.76
CA ILE A 303 -12.84 20.07 10.03
C ILE A 303 -12.41 21.23 10.92
N ARG A 304 -12.76 22.46 10.51
CA ARG A 304 -12.38 23.71 11.22
C ARG A 304 -10.87 23.84 11.46
N GLY A 305 -10.05 23.39 10.51
CA GLY A 305 -8.58 23.44 10.58
C GLY A 305 -7.94 22.44 11.53
N LYS A 306 -8.72 21.51 12.10
CA LYS A 306 -8.27 20.52 13.08
C LYS A 306 -8.37 19.10 12.50
N PRO A 307 -7.35 18.23 12.70
CA PRO A 307 -7.36 16.86 12.21
C PRO A 307 -8.10 15.92 13.18
N TYR A 308 -9.10 15.21 12.67
CA TYR A 308 -9.84 14.17 13.39
C TYR A 308 -9.76 12.83 12.65
N ARG A 309 -9.75 11.73 13.40
CA ARG A 309 -9.86 10.39 12.84
C ARG A 309 -11.28 9.87 12.99
N LEU A 310 -11.94 9.57 11.88
CA LEU A 310 -13.31 9.05 11.86
C LEU A 310 -13.30 7.54 11.66
N ASN A 311 -13.71 6.80 12.68
CA ASN A 311 -13.93 5.36 12.65
C ASN A 311 -15.37 5.06 12.24
N ILE A 312 -15.57 4.40 11.12
CA ILE A 312 -16.89 4.11 10.54
C ILE A 312 -17.12 2.60 10.51
N PHE A 313 -18.21 2.17 11.13
CA PHE A 313 -18.62 0.77 11.17
C PHE A 313 -19.80 0.57 10.22
N ASP A 314 -19.63 -0.25 9.19
CA ASP A 314 -20.70 -0.67 8.28
C ASP A 314 -21.27 -2.01 8.73
N THR A 315 -22.56 -2.02 9.07
CA THR A 315 -23.24 -3.20 9.59
C THR A 315 -23.93 -3.99 8.48
N ALA A 316 -23.86 -5.32 8.53
CA ALA A 316 -24.70 -6.17 7.69
C ALA A 316 -26.17 -5.83 7.91
N GLY A 317 -26.88 -5.53 6.82
CA GLY A 317 -28.33 -5.28 6.87
C GLY A 317 -29.18 -6.55 6.98
N GLN A 318 -28.57 -7.71 7.24
CA GLN A 318 -29.31 -8.96 7.42
C GLN A 318 -29.78 -9.09 8.86
N GLU A 319 -31.10 -9.06 9.03
CA GLU A 319 -31.80 -9.14 10.30
C GLU A 319 -31.64 -10.50 11.02
N LYS A 320 -30.85 -11.45 10.52
CA LYS A 320 -30.74 -12.81 11.09
C LYS A 320 -29.65 -12.98 12.15
N PHE A 321 -28.79 -11.99 12.37
CA PHE A 321 -27.67 -12.05 13.32
C PHE A 321 -27.83 -11.05 14.48
N TYR A 322 -28.95 -11.14 15.20
CA TYR A 322 -29.33 -10.21 16.30
C TYR A 322 -28.41 -10.19 17.52
N ALA A 323 -27.48 -11.14 17.68
CA ALA A 323 -26.66 -11.26 18.88
C ALA A 323 -25.42 -10.33 18.91
N LEU A 324 -25.00 -9.77 17.76
CA LEU A 324 -23.77 -9.00 17.65
C LEU A 324 -23.97 -7.47 17.67
N SER A 325 -25.20 -6.96 17.54
CA SER A 325 -25.44 -5.53 17.29
C SER A 325 -25.07 -4.58 18.44
N LYS A 326 -25.27 -4.97 19.71
CA LYS A 326 -25.15 -4.04 20.86
C LYS A 326 -23.74 -3.53 21.12
N SER A 327 -22.72 -4.34 20.84
CA SER A 327 -21.32 -3.97 21.08
C SER A 327 -20.84 -2.86 20.13
N PHE A 328 -21.43 -2.74 18.93
CA PHE A 328 -21.03 -1.74 17.94
C PHE A 328 -21.50 -0.33 18.29
N TYR A 329 -22.66 -0.19 18.94
CA TYR A 329 -23.15 1.11 19.43
C TYR A 329 -22.36 1.62 20.64
N ARG A 330 -21.61 0.76 21.34
CA ARG A 330 -20.81 1.18 22.50
C ARG A 330 -19.77 2.23 22.09
N GLY A 331 -19.84 3.41 22.71
CA GLY A 331 -18.93 4.52 22.45
C GLY A 331 -19.07 5.13 21.05
N CYS A 332 -20.19 4.92 20.35
CA CYS A 332 -20.46 5.66 19.12
C CYS A 332 -20.80 7.12 19.45
N HIS A 333 -20.27 8.03 18.65
CA HIS A 333 -20.55 9.47 18.73
C HIS A 333 -21.72 9.86 17.82
N GLY A 334 -21.98 9.06 16.78
CA GLY A 334 -23.16 9.20 15.96
C GLY A 334 -23.54 7.95 15.18
N VAL A 335 -24.79 7.91 14.73
CA VAL A 335 -25.37 6.80 13.97
C VAL A 335 -26.06 7.33 12.71
N LEU A 336 -25.70 6.78 11.55
CA LEU A 336 -26.32 7.11 10.27
C LEU A 336 -27.38 6.05 9.92
N LEU A 337 -28.65 6.46 9.90
CA LEU A 337 -29.77 5.68 9.38
C LEU A 337 -29.83 5.84 7.87
N VAL A 338 -29.79 4.71 7.15
CA VAL A 338 -29.72 4.70 5.69
C VAL A 338 -30.91 3.96 5.09
N TYR A 339 -31.56 4.58 4.09
CA TYR A 339 -32.61 3.97 3.28
C TYR A 339 -32.41 4.27 1.80
N ASP A 340 -33.10 3.51 0.94
CA ASP A 340 -33.07 3.69 -0.51
C ASP A 340 -34.26 4.56 -0.97
N ILE A 341 -33.97 5.67 -1.65
CA ILE A 341 -34.98 6.63 -2.13
C ILE A 341 -35.92 6.00 -3.17
N SER A 342 -35.44 5.00 -3.89
CA SER A 342 -36.21 4.24 -4.88
C SER A 342 -37.04 3.08 -4.28
N ASN A 343 -37.06 2.92 -2.95
CA ASN A 343 -37.76 1.81 -2.32
C ASN A 343 -38.48 2.26 -1.03
N ARG A 344 -39.80 2.41 -1.12
CA ARG A 344 -40.69 2.81 -0.01
C ARG A 344 -40.63 1.85 1.17
N ALA A 345 -40.50 0.55 0.93
CA ALA A 345 -40.43 -0.44 2.01
C ALA A 345 -39.18 -0.24 2.87
N SER A 346 -38.06 0.15 2.26
CA SER A 346 -36.83 0.46 3.00
C SER A 346 -36.99 1.68 3.92
N PHE A 347 -37.80 2.65 3.50
CA PHE A 347 -38.12 3.86 4.27
C PHE A 347 -39.06 3.58 5.45
N LEU A 348 -40.05 2.70 5.26
CA LEU A 348 -40.94 2.26 6.36
C LEU A 348 -40.18 1.42 7.38
N ALA A 349 -39.24 0.58 6.94
CA ALA A 349 -38.42 -0.24 7.83
C ALA A 349 -37.51 0.59 8.76
N LEU A 350 -37.24 1.86 8.45
CA LEU A 350 -36.44 2.75 9.30
C LEU A 350 -36.97 2.88 10.72
N ASP A 351 -38.28 2.74 10.96
CA ASP A 351 -38.84 2.89 12.31
C ASP A 351 -38.29 1.83 13.29
N LYS A 352 -38.04 0.62 12.78
CA LYS A 352 -37.40 -0.47 13.53
C LYS A 352 -35.92 -0.15 13.82
N TRP A 353 -35.18 0.30 12.81
CA TRP A 353 -33.76 0.65 12.93
C TRP A 353 -33.53 1.87 13.83
N HIS A 354 -34.44 2.84 13.78
CA HIS A 354 -34.43 4.01 14.64
C HIS A 354 -34.64 3.62 16.11
N ARG A 355 -35.61 2.74 16.40
CA ARG A 355 -35.83 2.23 17.75
C ARG A 355 -34.61 1.46 18.26
N GLU A 356 -34.07 0.56 17.45
CA GLU A 356 -32.86 -0.19 17.81
C GLU A 356 -31.67 0.72 18.09
N ALA A 357 -31.43 1.72 17.23
CA ALA A 357 -30.35 2.65 17.45
C ALA A 357 -30.58 3.45 18.74
N ARG A 358 -31.80 3.95 18.98
CA ARG A 358 -32.15 4.72 20.19
C ARG A 358 -31.96 3.92 21.48
N ASP A 359 -32.29 2.63 21.46
CA ASP A 359 -32.17 1.75 22.63
C ASP A 359 -30.71 1.39 22.97
N ASN A 360 -29.78 1.50 22.02
CA ASN A 360 -28.38 1.07 22.18
C ASN A 360 -27.34 2.20 22.12
N MET A 361 -27.71 3.38 21.61
CA MET A 361 -26.83 4.54 21.54
C MET A 361 -26.55 5.11 22.94
N PRO A 362 -25.31 5.54 23.25
CA PRO A 362 -25.01 6.23 24.49
C PRO A 362 -25.71 7.59 24.54
N GLY A 363 -26.05 8.05 25.76
CA GLY A 363 -26.66 9.36 25.98
C GLY A 363 -25.78 10.47 25.40
N GLY A 364 -26.26 11.13 24.35
CA GLY A 364 -25.55 12.20 23.64
C GLY A 364 -25.11 11.84 22.22
N ALA A 365 -25.13 10.58 21.78
CA ALA A 365 -24.82 10.25 20.38
C ALA A 365 -25.85 10.87 19.43
N LEU A 366 -25.38 11.43 18.31
CA LEU A 366 -26.24 12.07 17.33
C LEU A 366 -26.75 11.09 16.26
N LEU A 367 -27.97 11.32 15.79
CA LEU A 367 -28.58 10.52 14.73
C LEU A 367 -28.60 11.32 13.42
N GLY A 368 -28.23 10.71 12.30
CA GLY A 368 -28.32 11.32 10.97
C GLY A 368 -29.15 10.44 10.03
N LEU A 369 -29.92 11.06 9.13
CA LEU A 369 -30.73 10.36 8.15
C LEU A 369 -30.14 10.51 6.74
N VAL A 370 -30.01 9.40 6.01
CA VAL A 370 -29.42 9.39 4.67
C VAL A 370 -30.30 8.59 3.70
N GLY A 371 -30.73 9.24 2.61
CA GLY A 371 -31.32 8.59 1.45
C GLY A 371 -30.26 8.27 0.41
N THR A 372 -30.13 7.02 -0.01
CA THR A 372 -29.16 6.58 -1.04
C THR A 372 -29.84 6.37 -2.39
N LYS A 373 -29.00 6.11 -3.42
CA LYS A 373 -29.42 5.88 -4.82
C LYS A 373 -30.16 7.07 -5.43
N LEU A 374 -29.71 8.29 -5.12
CA LEU A 374 -30.23 9.52 -5.71
C LEU A 374 -30.19 9.51 -7.25
N ASP A 375 -29.25 8.78 -7.85
CA ASP A 375 -29.18 8.51 -9.29
C ASP A 375 -30.49 7.89 -9.82
N ARG A 376 -30.99 6.83 -9.19
CA ARG A 376 -32.26 6.19 -9.59
C ARG A 376 -33.47 7.08 -9.37
N ALA A 377 -33.42 7.94 -8.36
CA ALA A 377 -34.47 8.90 -8.09
C ALA A 377 -34.54 10.02 -9.16
N GLN A 378 -33.40 10.39 -9.74
CA GLN A 378 -33.32 11.35 -10.87
C GLN A 378 -33.83 10.74 -12.18
N ASP A 379 -33.64 9.43 -12.37
CA ASP A 379 -34.11 8.67 -13.54
C ASP A 379 -35.62 8.31 -13.48
N GLY A 380 -36.40 8.99 -12.63
CA GLY A 380 -37.85 8.79 -12.51
C GLY A 380 -38.29 7.67 -11.57
N GLY A 381 -37.36 6.96 -10.92
CA GLY A 381 -37.65 5.88 -9.97
C GLY A 381 -37.80 6.32 -8.51
N ARG A 382 -38.23 7.55 -8.24
CA ARG A 382 -38.38 8.08 -6.87
C ARG A 382 -39.69 7.59 -6.23
N GLU A 383 -39.61 6.86 -5.12
CA GLU A 383 -40.79 6.44 -4.34
C GLU A 383 -40.95 7.21 -3.01
N VAL A 384 -39.88 7.86 -2.54
CA VAL A 384 -39.86 8.67 -1.31
C VAL A 384 -39.54 10.11 -1.68
N THR A 385 -40.44 11.04 -1.31
CA THR A 385 -40.24 12.47 -1.57
C THR A 385 -39.19 13.04 -0.60
N TYR A 386 -38.59 14.17 -0.98
CA TYR A 386 -37.67 14.88 -0.08
C TYR A 386 -38.40 15.35 1.19
N GLU A 387 -39.67 15.74 1.06
CA GLU A 387 -40.54 16.14 2.17
C GLU A 387 -40.81 15.00 3.15
N ASP A 388 -41.03 13.78 2.66
CA ASP A 388 -41.17 12.59 3.51
C ASP A 388 -39.89 12.35 4.33
N GLY A 389 -38.72 12.49 3.69
CA GLY A 389 -37.41 12.40 4.34
C GLY A 389 -37.23 13.45 5.44
N LEU A 390 -37.62 14.70 5.17
CA LEU A 390 -37.60 15.78 6.17
C LEU A 390 -38.57 15.52 7.33
N ALA A 391 -39.78 15.04 7.05
CA ALA A 391 -40.75 14.69 8.08
C ALA A 391 -40.20 13.59 9.01
N LYS A 392 -39.55 12.56 8.45
CA LYS A 392 -38.88 11.52 9.26
C LYS A 392 -37.66 12.05 10.02
N MET A 393 -36.86 12.94 9.44
CA MET A 393 -35.75 13.58 10.14
C MET A 393 -36.24 14.30 11.40
N LEU A 394 -37.32 15.09 11.30
CA LEU A 394 -37.92 15.80 12.43
C LEU A 394 -38.50 14.82 13.46
N ALA A 395 -39.22 13.79 13.01
CA ALA A 395 -39.79 12.77 13.89
C ALA A 395 -38.73 11.99 14.67
N TYR A 396 -37.58 11.71 14.05
CA TYR A 396 -36.46 11.00 14.68
C TYR A 396 -35.53 11.92 15.47
N GLN A 397 -35.74 13.24 15.43
CA GLN A 397 -34.83 14.24 15.99
C GLN A 397 -33.39 14.06 15.46
N ALA A 398 -33.26 13.72 14.18
CA ALA A 398 -31.97 13.57 13.54
C ALA A 398 -31.31 14.94 13.31
N SER A 399 -29.99 15.02 13.48
CA SER A 399 -29.20 16.25 13.36
C SER A 399 -29.05 16.72 11.90
N GLY A 400 -29.31 15.85 10.92
CA GLY A 400 -29.24 16.19 9.50
C GLY A 400 -29.92 15.15 8.61
N PHE A 401 -30.37 15.62 7.43
CA PHE A 401 -30.89 14.79 6.35
C PHE A 401 -30.14 15.06 5.05
N TYR A 402 -29.72 14.00 4.37
CA TYR A 402 -28.95 14.08 3.13
C TYR A 402 -29.37 13.00 2.13
N GLU A 403 -29.52 13.40 0.87
CA GLU A 403 -29.68 12.44 -0.25
C GLU A 403 -28.35 12.30 -1.02
N VAL A 404 -27.91 11.07 -1.25
CA VAL A 404 -26.60 10.73 -1.83
C VAL A 404 -26.72 9.71 -2.96
N SER A 405 -25.76 9.76 -3.88
CA SER A 405 -25.57 8.73 -4.90
C SER A 405 -24.18 8.13 -4.80
N SER A 406 -24.11 6.84 -4.50
CA SER A 406 -22.84 6.09 -4.50
C SER A 406 -22.32 5.88 -5.92
N MET A 407 -23.20 5.83 -6.93
CA MET A 407 -22.84 5.66 -8.34
C MET A 407 -22.21 6.94 -8.91
N SER A 408 -22.91 8.08 -8.85
CA SER A 408 -22.37 9.34 -9.37
C SER A 408 -21.34 9.97 -8.43
N GLY A 409 -21.38 9.64 -7.14
CA GLY A 409 -20.58 10.29 -6.09
C GLY A 409 -21.19 11.60 -5.57
N GLN A 410 -22.38 11.98 -6.05
CA GLN A 410 -23.06 13.20 -5.62
C GLN A 410 -23.39 13.13 -4.12
N ASN A 411 -23.04 14.20 -3.40
CA ASN A 411 -23.28 14.41 -1.97
C ASN A 411 -22.67 13.37 -1.00
N ILE A 412 -21.87 12.40 -1.45
CA ILE A 412 -21.34 11.31 -0.61
C ILE A 412 -20.57 11.78 0.63
N LYS A 413 -19.89 12.94 0.56
CA LYS A 413 -19.14 13.49 1.71
C LYS A 413 -20.00 14.21 2.75
N LYS A 414 -21.17 14.72 2.35
CA LYS A 414 -22.00 15.61 3.18
C LYS A 414 -22.50 14.95 4.47
N PRO A 415 -23.01 13.70 4.47
CA PRO A 415 -23.47 13.05 5.70
C PRO A 415 -22.38 12.92 6.76
N PHE A 416 -21.17 12.52 6.37
CA PHE A 416 -20.06 12.29 7.29
C PHE A 416 -19.52 13.61 7.86
N VAL A 417 -19.30 14.61 7.00
CA VAL A 417 -18.78 15.92 7.43
C VAL A 417 -19.81 16.68 8.27
N GLY A 418 -21.09 16.66 7.86
CA GLY A 418 -22.17 17.32 8.61
C GLY A 418 -22.40 16.69 9.98
N MET A 419 -22.35 15.37 10.06
CA MET A 419 -22.46 14.66 11.34
C MET A 419 -21.28 14.97 12.26
N VAL A 420 -20.03 14.92 11.76
CA VAL A 420 -18.87 15.28 12.58
C VAL A 420 -18.93 16.74 13.03
N GLY A 421 -19.33 17.67 12.15
CA GLY A 421 -19.53 19.07 12.52
C GLY A 421 -20.52 19.22 13.68
N SER A 422 -21.67 18.53 13.61
CA SER A 422 -22.70 18.56 14.66
C SER A 422 -22.21 17.95 15.98
N ILE A 423 -21.39 16.89 15.93
CA ILE A 423 -20.77 16.29 17.12
C ILE A 423 -19.82 17.28 17.78
N LEU A 424 -19.01 18.00 17.00
CA LEU A 424 -18.07 19.00 17.52
C LEU A 424 -18.77 20.22 18.13
N ASP A 425 -19.98 20.56 17.66
CA ASP A 425 -20.82 21.62 18.24
C ASP A 425 -21.47 21.22 19.57
N THR A 426 -21.38 19.94 19.95
CA THR A 426 -21.91 19.41 21.22
C THR A 426 -20.75 19.03 22.15
N PRO A 427 -20.19 19.97 22.94
CA PRO A 427 -18.91 19.81 23.64
C PRO A 427 -18.84 18.70 24.70
N GLY A 428 -19.98 18.15 25.16
CA GLY A 428 -20.01 17.04 26.12
C GLY A 428 -19.60 15.67 25.53
N LEU A 429 -19.56 15.51 24.20
CA LEU A 429 -19.29 14.23 23.54
C LEU A 429 -17.80 13.88 23.42
N LEU A 430 -16.93 14.89 23.43
CA LEU A 430 -15.48 14.69 23.28
C LEU A 430 -14.80 14.24 24.59
N GLN A 431 -15.37 14.61 25.75
CA GLN A 431 -14.77 14.33 27.07
C GLN A 431 -15.06 12.92 27.60
N ALA A 432 -16.16 12.28 27.20
CA ALA A 432 -16.57 10.97 27.72
C ALA A 432 -15.65 9.77 27.32
N VAL A 433 -14.63 10.01 26.48
CA VAL A 433 -13.72 8.97 25.96
C VAL A 433 -12.29 9.12 26.50
N GLN A 434 -11.93 10.25 27.11
CA GLN A 434 -10.55 10.47 27.61
C GLN A 434 -10.23 9.71 28.91
N GLU A 435 -11.23 9.17 29.62
CA GLU A 435 -11.01 8.34 30.80
C GLU A 435 -11.20 6.85 30.48
N ARG A 436 -10.13 6.22 29.96
CA ARG A 436 -9.67 4.85 30.28
C ARG A 436 -8.57 4.44 29.29
N PRO A 437 -7.30 4.32 29.71
CA PRO A 437 -6.29 3.71 28.87
C PRO A 437 -6.63 2.22 28.67
N TYR A 438 -6.52 1.76 27.43
CA TYR A 438 -6.57 0.33 27.10
C TYR A 438 -5.52 -0.42 27.96
N PRO A 439 -5.86 -1.52 28.64
CA PRO A 439 -4.85 -2.32 29.29
C PRO A 439 -4.01 -3.01 28.21
N ALA A 440 -2.70 -2.71 28.25
CA ALA A 440 -1.70 -3.55 27.63
C ALA A 440 -1.73 -4.94 28.30
N THR A 441 -1.33 -5.96 27.53
CA THR A 441 -1.10 -7.36 27.94
C THR A 441 -2.34 -8.19 28.29
N PHE A 442 -2.64 -9.17 27.44
CA PHE A 442 -3.49 -10.32 27.76
C PHE A 442 -2.58 -11.36 28.44
N GLU A 443 -2.39 -11.25 29.75
CA GLU A 443 -1.80 -12.34 30.53
C GLU A 443 -2.81 -13.48 30.62
N LEU A 444 -2.42 -14.65 30.11
CA LEU A 444 -3.10 -15.93 30.37
C LEU A 444 -2.87 -16.32 31.82
N ALA A 445 -3.70 -15.80 32.72
CA ALA A 445 -3.79 -16.29 34.09
C ALA A 445 -4.63 -17.56 34.15
N SER A 446 -4.01 -18.60 34.69
CA SER A 446 -4.53 -19.93 34.99
C SER A 446 -5.81 -19.94 35.86
N ASN A 447 -6.66 -20.92 35.54
CA ASN A 447 -7.89 -21.39 36.20
C ASN A 447 -7.87 -21.38 37.75
N PRO A 448 -9.01 -21.10 38.43
CA PRO A 448 -9.56 -22.14 39.30
C PRO A 448 -11.10 -22.11 39.41
N ARG A 449 -11.78 -23.15 38.90
CA ARG A 449 -13.13 -23.54 39.35
C ARG A 449 -13.17 -25.04 39.61
N ALA A 450 -12.87 -25.41 40.85
CA ALA A 450 -13.29 -26.66 41.47
C ALA A 450 -13.71 -26.35 42.91
N SER A 451 -15.01 -26.09 43.10
CA SER A 451 -15.76 -26.30 44.35
C SER A 451 -17.15 -25.69 44.19
N LEU A 452 -18.14 -26.40 44.73
CA LEU A 452 -19.60 -26.14 44.76
C LEU A 452 -20.43 -27.08 43.87
N MET A 453 -20.38 -28.37 44.21
CA MET A 453 -21.55 -29.25 44.17
C MET A 453 -21.72 -29.83 45.57
N ASP A 454 -22.78 -29.40 46.25
CA ASP A 454 -23.47 -30.03 47.38
C ASP A 454 -24.56 -29.02 47.75
N THR A 455 -25.82 -29.19 47.35
CA THR A 455 -26.96 -29.73 48.13
C THR A 455 -28.20 -29.45 47.24
N VAL A 456 -29.28 -30.22 47.08
CA VAL A 456 -30.03 -31.22 47.86
C VAL A 456 -30.85 -32.06 46.86
N CYS A 457 -30.97 -33.38 47.06
CA CYS A 457 -32.25 -34.08 46.79
C CYS A 457 -32.39 -35.23 47.80
N GLN A 458 -33.29 -35.03 48.77
CA GLN A 458 -33.88 -36.07 49.60
C GLN A 458 -35.13 -36.62 48.88
N CYS A 459 -35.48 -37.86 49.24
CA CYS A 459 -36.62 -38.69 48.84
C CYS A 459 -36.29 -39.75 47.78
#